data_AF-A0A7S2NFZ7-F1
#
_entry.id   AF-A0A7S2NFZ7-F1
#
_cell.length_a   1.000
_cell.length_b   1.000
_cell.length_c   1.000
_cell.angle_alpha   90.00
_cell.angle_beta   90.00
_cell.angle_gamma   90.00
#
_symmetry.space_group_name_H-M   'P 1'
#
loop_
_entity.id
_entity.type
_entity.pdbx_description
1 polymer ?
#
loop_
_entity_poly.entity_id
_entity_poly.type
_entity_poly.pdbx_seq_one_letter_code
_entity_poly.pdbx_strand_id
1 'polypeptide(L)'
;DGELDELAGEEDEEEEDPIDELMTKPEGTKDFILWVLSMPIILPIWLFIPRPTETKFLLTFLFSLAWIACLTYLLVWWIETAGKVFHIHYIIMSLTVLAAGTSIPDAVSSVAVARKGLGDTAVSSSIGSNIFDVTVGLPLPWLIYTIAKGRPVSVRTESLGVSVIVLTLMIASVIATIILMKWRMTKCLGYLMFLLYLLFLVQALLMQMPENNPVIKPPF
;
A
#
# COMPACT_ATOMS: atom_id res chain seq x y z
N ASP A 1 -9.30 38.38 -32.57
CA ASP A 1 -8.31 37.36 -32.94
C ASP A 1 -7.04 37.40 -32.09
N GLY A 2 -7.08 37.92 -30.86
CA GLY A 2 -5.91 37.95 -29.95
C GLY A 2 -6.17 37.37 -28.55
N GLU A 3 -7.41 37.06 -28.19
CA GLU A 3 -7.77 36.49 -26.87
C GLU A 3 -7.90 34.95 -26.90
N LEU A 4 -7.87 34.32 -28.08
CA LEU A 4 -7.90 32.86 -28.22
C LEU A 4 -6.49 32.23 -28.25
N ASP A 5 -5.44 33.04 -28.47
CA ASP A 5 -4.05 32.59 -28.41
C ASP A 5 -3.45 32.71 -27.00
N GLU A 6 -4.00 33.57 -26.12
CA GLU A 6 -3.56 33.65 -24.72
C GLU A 6 -4.07 32.48 -23.86
N LEU A 7 -5.17 31.83 -24.24
CA LEU A 7 -5.69 30.64 -23.55
C LEU A 7 -5.02 29.33 -24.00
N ALA A 8 -4.19 29.36 -25.05
CA ALA A 8 -3.40 28.22 -25.50
C ALA A 8 -1.96 28.24 -24.94
N GLY A 9 -1.61 29.28 -24.17
CA GLY A 9 -0.26 29.50 -23.64
C GLY A 9 -0.06 29.14 -22.16
N GLU A 10 -1.09 28.65 -21.47
CA GLU A 10 -1.04 28.30 -20.04
C GLU A 10 -1.02 26.77 -19.77
N GLU A 11 -1.03 25.91 -20.80
CA GLU A 11 -1.00 24.44 -20.61
C GLU A 11 0.41 23.81 -20.69
N ASP A 12 1.46 24.60 -20.97
CA ASP A 12 2.86 24.14 -20.94
C ASP A 12 3.56 24.63 -19.65
N GLU A 13 2.93 24.50 -18.48
CA GLU A 13 3.75 24.23 -17.29
C GLU A 13 4.40 22.87 -17.56
N GLU A 14 5.69 22.86 -17.91
CA GLU A 14 6.50 21.65 -17.93
C GLU A 14 6.37 20.99 -16.54
N GLU A 15 5.36 20.14 -16.34
CA GLU A 15 5.28 19.24 -15.20
C GLU A 15 6.56 18.40 -15.28
N GLU A 16 7.55 18.75 -14.45
CA GLU A 16 8.81 18.02 -14.36
C GLU A 16 8.46 16.54 -14.18
N ASP A 17 9.00 15.69 -15.07
CA ASP A 17 8.73 14.25 -15.03
C ASP A 17 9.05 13.75 -13.60
N PRO A 18 8.10 13.10 -12.89
CA PRO A 18 8.34 12.60 -11.54
C PRO A 18 9.61 11.76 -11.42
N ILE A 19 10.03 11.11 -12.52
CA ILE A 19 11.27 10.34 -12.60
C ILE A 19 12.52 11.24 -12.62
N ASP A 20 12.46 12.39 -13.28
CA ASP A 20 13.53 13.38 -13.30
C ASP A 20 13.59 14.14 -11.96
N GLU A 21 12.46 14.38 -11.28
CA GLU A 21 12.40 14.91 -9.90
C GLU A 21 13.14 13.98 -8.91
N LEU A 22 12.98 12.66 -9.03
CA LEU A 22 13.69 11.67 -8.21
C LEU A 22 15.22 11.68 -8.43
N MET A 23 15.69 12.19 -9.57
CA MET A 23 17.11 12.33 -9.88
C MET A 23 17.70 13.66 -9.43
N THR A 24 16.87 14.62 -9.01
CA THR A 24 17.34 15.88 -8.44
C THR A 24 18.00 15.63 -7.08
N LYS A 25 19.16 16.24 -6.87
CA LYS A 25 19.94 16.06 -5.64
C LYS A 25 19.26 16.79 -4.48
N PRO A 26 18.88 16.12 -3.38
CA PRO A 26 18.28 16.79 -2.24
C PRO A 26 19.30 17.64 -1.46
N GLU A 27 18.84 18.75 -0.87
CA GLU A 27 19.68 19.73 -0.18
C GLU A 27 20.11 19.29 1.23
N GLY A 28 19.37 18.36 1.87
CA GLY A 28 19.63 17.89 3.23
C GLY A 28 20.65 16.75 3.33
N THR A 29 21.53 16.74 4.35
CA THR A 29 22.53 15.66 4.55
C THR A 29 21.89 14.28 4.75
N LYS A 30 20.74 14.20 5.43
CA LYS A 30 20.01 12.93 5.65
C LYS A 30 19.33 12.47 4.36
N ASP A 31 18.74 13.41 3.64
CA ASP A 31 18.04 13.15 2.39
C ASP A 31 19.04 12.73 1.30
N PHE A 32 20.25 13.29 1.32
CA PHE A 32 21.36 12.87 0.47
C PHE A 32 21.78 11.42 0.74
N ILE A 33 21.90 11.01 2.02
CA ILE A 33 22.24 9.63 2.38
C ILE A 33 21.14 8.65 1.92
N LEU A 34 19.87 9.00 2.16
CA LEU A 34 18.72 8.20 1.72
C LEU A 34 18.63 8.13 0.20
N TRP A 35 18.93 9.23 -0.50
CA TRP A 35 18.98 9.30 -1.95
C TRP A 35 20.07 8.39 -2.51
N VAL A 36 21.30 8.49 -1.99
CA VAL A 36 22.43 7.61 -2.37
C VAL A 36 22.09 6.13 -2.12
N LEU A 37 21.41 5.81 -1.02
CA LEU A 37 20.98 4.44 -0.73
C LEU A 37 19.91 3.94 -1.71
N SER A 38 19.07 4.85 -2.22
CA SER A 38 17.98 4.55 -3.17
C SER A 38 18.45 4.53 -4.64
N MET A 39 19.59 5.15 -4.96
CA MET A 39 20.21 5.13 -6.29
C MET A 39 20.31 3.75 -6.97
N PRO A 40 20.71 2.65 -6.31
CA PRO A 40 20.74 1.33 -6.95
C PRO A 40 19.36 0.85 -7.46
N ILE A 41 18.26 1.41 -6.92
CA ILE A 41 16.89 1.11 -7.35
C ILE A 41 16.40 2.17 -8.35
N ILE A 42 16.69 3.45 -8.12
CA ILE A 42 16.26 4.57 -8.97
C ILE A 42 16.96 4.54 -10.34
N LEU A 43 18.26 4.20 -10.40
CA LEU A 43 19.02 4.18 -11.66
C LEU A 43 18.46 3.19 -12.68
N PRO A 44 18.13 1.93 -12.32
CA PRO A 44 17.43 1.03 -13.23
C PRO A 44 16.06 1.55 -13.66
N ILE A 45 15.28 2.14 -12.75
CA ILE A 45 13.96 2.71 -13.07
C ILE A 45 14.09 3.80 -14.12
N TRP A 46 15.01 4.74 -13.89
CA TRP A 46 15.30 5.84 -14.80
C TRP A 46 15.82 5.35 -16.17
N LEU A 47 16.61 4.28 -16.19
CA LEU A 47 17.16 3.71 -17.42
C LEU A 47 16.12 2.92 -18.23
N PHE A 48 15.26 2.15 -17.56
CA PHE A 48 14.36 1.20 -18.20
C PHE A 48 12.95 1.73 -18.45
N ILE A 49 12.50 2.78 -17.76
CA ILE A 49 11.22 3.42 -18.03
C ILE A 49 11.42 4.48 -19.13
N PRO A 50 10.81 4.33 -20.31
CA PRO A 50 10.86 5.36 -21.33
C PRO A 50 10.12 6.62 -20.82
N ARG A 51 10.56 7.80 -21.28
CA ARG A 51 9.87 9.05 -20.93
C ARG A 51 8.40 9.02 -21.38
N PRO A 52 7.46 9.45 -20.52
CA PRO A 52 6.06 9.56 -20.90
C PRO A 52 5.96 10.57 -22.04
N THR A 53 5.39 10.12 -23.15
CA THR A 53 5.05 10.96 -24.30
C THR A 53 3.70 10.46 -24.77
N GLU A 54 2.84 11.35 -25.27
CA GLU A 54 1.50 11.03 -25.82
C GLU A 54 1.50 9.77 -26.73
N THR A 55 2.56 9.59 -27.53
CA THR A 55 2.71 8.46 -28.46
C THR A 55 3.26 7.18 -27.84
N LYS A 56 3.86 7.24 -26.65
CA LYS A 56 4.52 6.12 -25.96
C LYS A 56 3.85 5.75 -24.63
N PHE A 57 2.71 6.36 -24.30
CA PHE A 57 1.99 6.13 -23.04
C PHE A 57 1.76 4.64 -22.74
N LEU A 58 1.33 3.84 -23.72
CA LEU A 58 1.11 2.41 -23.50
C LEU A 58 2.43 1.67 -23.18
N LEU A 59 3.53 2.08 -23.82
CA LEU A 59 4.83 1.47 -23.59
C LEU A 59 5.36 1.81 -22.20
N THR A 60 5.30 3.08 -21.79
CA THR A 60 5.72 3.52 -20.45
C THR A 60 4.88 2.86 -19.36
N PHE A 61 3.58 2.71 -19.59
CA PHE A 61 2.67 1.97 -18.72
C PHE A 61 3.08 0.49 -18.56
N LEU A 62 3.39 -0.20 -19.67
CA LEU A 62 3.81 -1.60 -19.62
C LEU A 62 5.16 -1.80 -18.91
N PHE A 63 6.13 -0.91 -19.13
CA PHE A 63 7.41 -0.95 -18.41
C PHE A 63 7.23 -0.69 -16.92
N SER A 64 6.40 0.29 -16.54
CA SER A 64 6.06 0.54 -15.13
C SER A 64 5.39 -0.67 -14.48
N LEU A 65 4.41 -1.29 -15.18
CA LEU A 65 3.75 -2.50 -14.70
C LEU A 65 4.73 -3.67 -14.50
N ALA A 66 5.65 -3.87 -15.45
CA ALA A 66 6.69 -4.90 -15.35
C ALA A 66 7.64 -4.63 -14.16
N TRP A 67 7.97 -3.37 -13.91
CA TRP A 67 8.83 -2.99 -12.80
C TRP A 67 8.14 -3.20 -11.44
N ILE A 68 6.88 -2.78 -11.32
CA ILE A 68 6.06 -3.04 -10.11
C ILE A 68 5.97 -4.55 -9.85
N ALA A 69 5.75 -5.37 -10.88
CA ALA A 69 5.71 -6.82 -10.74
C ALA A 69 7.07 -7.40 -10.25
N CYS A 70 8.19 -6.93 -10.82
CA CYS A 70 9.53 -7.32 -10.40
C CYS A 70 9.82 -6.93 -8.93
N LEU A 71 9.55 -5.68 -8.57
CA LEU A 71 9.74 -5.18 -7.20
C LEU A 71 8.87 -5.94 -6.19
N THR A 72 7.63 -6.24 -6.55
CA THR A 72 6.72 -7.01 -5.68
C THR A 72 7.23 -8.42 -5.45
N TYR A 73 7.77 -9.07 -6.49
CA TYR A 73 8.39 -10.40 -6.34
C TYR A 73 9.61 -10.36 -5.41
N LEU A 74 10.51 -9.39 -5.60
CA LEU A 74 11.68 -9.20 -4.73
C LEU A 74 11.28 -8.92 -3.28
N LEU A 75 10.26 -8.08 -3.07
CA LEU A 75 9.76 -7.73 -1.75
C LEU A 75 9.22 -8.96 -1.02
N VAL A 76 8.39 -9.78 -1.67
CA VAL A 76 7.87 -11.03 -1.07
C VAL A 76 9.02 -12.00 -0.77
N TRP A 77 9.98 -12.14 -1.68
CA TRP A 77 11.14 -13.01 -1.49
C TRP A 77 12.03 -12.57 -0.32
N TRP A 78 12.27 -11.27 -0.17
CA TRP A 78 13.02 -10.71 0.96
C TRP A 78 12.30 -10.92 2.28
N ILE A 79 10.98 -10.73 2.33
CA ILE A 79 10.17 -10.95 3.54
C ILE A 79 10.20 -12.44 3.93
N GLU A 80 10.06 -13.35 2.98
CA GLU A 80 10.15 -14.79 3.25
C GLU A 80 11.54 -15.19 3.78
N THR A 81 12.60 -14.65 3.17
CA THR A 81 13.99 -14.93 3.57
C THR A 81 14.30 -14.35 4.94
N ALA A 82 13.88 -13.10 5.20
CA ALA A 82 14.02 -12.47 6.51
C ALA A 82 13.28 -13.25 7.60
N GLY A 83 12.07 -13.75 7.32
CA GLY A 83 11.33 -14.58 8.28
C GLY A 83 12.06 -15.85 8.66
N LYS A 84 12.73 -16.50 7.70
CA LYS A 84 13.59 -17.66 7.95
C LYS A 84 14.80 -17.31 8.84
N VAL A 85 15.41 -16.15 8.63
CA VAL A 85 16.58 -15.69 9.40
C VAL A 85 16.20 -15.28 10.83
N PHE A 86 15.10 -14.56 11.00
CA PHE A 86 14.63 -14.10 12.32
C PHE A 86 13.81 -15.15 13.08
N HIS A 87 13.61 -16.34 12.50
CA HIS A 87 12.73 -17.39 13.04
C HIS A 87 11.29 -16.91 13.32
N ILE A 88 10.80 -15.97 12.50
CA ILE A 88 9.43 -15.46 12.56
C ILE A 88 8.61 -16.12 11.46
N HIS A 89 7.40 -16.58 11.80
CA HIS A 89 6.52 -17.23 10.85
C HIS A 89 6.15 -16.28 9.69
N TYR A 90 6.21 -16.78 8.45
CA TYR A 90 5.94 -15.98 7.24
C TYR A 90 4.61 -15.20 7.33
N ILE A 91 3.56 -15.83 7.85
CA ILE A 91 2.23 -15.19 7.97
C ILE A 91 2.28 -13.94 8.86
N ILE A 92 3.07 -13.96 9.94
CA ILE A 92 3.21 -12.80 10.84
C ILE A 92 3.97 -11.68 10.13
N MET A 93 5.04 -12.02 9.40
CA MET A 93 5.78 -11.05 8.61
C MET A 93 4.98 -10.46 7.46
N SER A 94 4.13 -11.27 6.80
CA SER A 94 3.24 -10.76 5.76
C SER A 94 2.13 -9.88 6.32
N LEU A 95 1.56 -10.24 7.47
CA LEU A 95 0.50 -9.45 8.11
C LEU A 95 1.00 -8.09 8.62
N THR A 96 2.30 -7.97 8.90
CA THR A 96 2.89 -6.75 9.47
C THR A 96 3.74 -5.99 8.46
N VAL A 97 4.88 -6.54 8.06
CA VAL A 97 5.90 -5.86 7.25
C VAL A 97 5.42 -5.71 5.81
N LEU A 98 4.89 -6.77 5.20
CA LEU A 98 4.38 -6.71 3.83
C LEU A 98 3.17 -5.78 3.75
N ALA A 99 2.19 -5.98 4.64
CA ALA A 99 0.99 -5.15 4.71
C ALA A 99 1.29 -3.66 4.96
N ALA A 100 2.21 -3.35 5.89
CA ALA A 100 2.64 -1.96 6.09
C ALA A 100 3.36 -1.41 4.85
N GLY A 101 4.22 -2.21 4.22
CA GLY A 101 4.96 -1.82 3.02
C GLY A 101 4.06 -1.41 1.85
N THR A 102 2.95 -2.12 1.65
CA THR A 102 1.97 -1.79 0.58
C THR A 102 1.12 -0.57 0.92
N SER A 103 0.84 -0.30 2.20
CA SER A 103 -0.02 0.83 2.60
C SER A 103 0.72 2.14 2.87
N ILE A 104 2.05 2.12 3.06
CA ILE A 104 2.84 3.35 3.27
C ILE A 104 2.72 4.33 2.09
N PRO A 105 2.89 3.92 0.82
CA PRO A 105 2.77 4.83 -0.32
C PRO A 105 1.38 5.50 -0.39
N ASP A 106 0.32 4.71 -0.21
CA ASP A 106 -1.06 5.20 -0.20
C ASP A 106 -1.31 6.18 0.95
N ALA A 107 -0.73 5.91 2.12
CA ALA A 107 -0.81 6.81 3.27
C ALA A 107 -0.08 8.13 3.01
N VAL A 108 1.12 8.10 2.41
CA VAL A 108 1.87 9.31 2.04
C VAL A 108 1.09 10.14 1.03
N SER A 109 0.55 9.52 -0.02
CA SER A 109 -0.29 10.17 -1.03
C SER A 109 -1.55 10.80 -0.39
N SER A 110 -2.27 10.03 0.44
CA SER A 110 -3.46 10.50 1.14
C SER A 110 -3.15 11.67 2.08
N VAL A 111 -2.02 11.64 2.79
CA VAL A 111 -1.58 12.74 3.66
C VAL A 111 -1.21 13.98 2.85
N ALA A 112 -0.54 13.82 1.70
CA ALA A 112 -0.21 14.93 0.81
C ALA A 112 -1.48 15.65 0.30
N VAL A 113 -2.48 14.88 -0.17
CA VAL A 113 -3.77 15.41 -0.64
C VAL A 113 -4.55 16.06 0.51
N ALA A 114 -4.58 15.44 1.70
CA ALA A 114 -5.24 16.02 2.86
C ALA A 114 -4.61 17.35 3.30
N ARG A 115 -3.28 17.49 3.20
CA ARG A 115 -2.57 18.75 3.49
C ARG A 115 -2.91 19.88 2.52
N LYS A 116 -3.29 19.56 1.28
CA LYS A 116 -3.80 20.52 0.28
C LYS A 116 -5.25 20.95 0.54
N GLY A 117 -5.86 20.54 1.67
CA GLY A 117 -7.24 20.87 2.02
C GLY A 117 -8.28 19.92 1.40
N LEU A 118 -7.85 18.93 0.62
CA LEU A 118 -8.70 17.96 -0.07
C LEU A 118 -8.92 16.69 0.80
N GLY A 119 -9.31 16.88 2.05
CA GLY A 119 -9.48 15.79 3.02
C GLY A 119 -10.50 14.73 2.59
N ASP A 120 -11.60 15.13 1.96
CA ASP A 120 -12.63 14.21 1.49
C ASP A 120 -12.11 13.29 0.36
N THR A 121 -11.27 13.83 -0.53
CA THR A 121 -10.59 13.08 -1.59
C THR A 121 -9.55 12.11 -1.02
N ALA A 122 -8.82 12.51 0.02
CA ALA A 122 -7.87 11.63 0.69
C ALA A 122 -8.58 10.43 1.35
N VAL A 123 -9.72 10.67 2.01
CA VAL A 123 -10.50 9.62 2.67
C VAL A 123 -11.14 8.68 1.65
N SER A 124 -11.69 9.22 0.56
CA SER A 124 -12.30 8.40 -0.49
C SER A 124 -11.27 7.53 -1.22
N SER A 125 -10.07 8.06 -1.48
CA SER A 125 -8.97 7.31 -2.07
C SER A 125 -8.50 6.17 -1.16
N SER A 126 -8.30 6.44 0.13
CA SER A 126 -7.87 5.42 1.10
C SER A 126 -8.91 4.30 1.29
N ILE A 127 -10.19 4.63 1.36
CA ILE A 127 -11.27 3.63 1.46
C ILE A 127 -11.42 2.86 0.14
N GLY A 128 -11.36 3.56 -1.00
CA GLY A 128 -11.52 2.99 -2.33
C GLY A 128 -10.45 1.96 -2.68
N SER A 129 -9.18 2.25 -2.36
CA SER A 129 -8.05 1.32 -2.59
C SER A 129 -8.27 -0.02 -1.88
N ASN A 130 -8.63 0.00 -0.58
CA ASN A 130 -8.89 -1.22 0.19
C ASN A 130 -10.10 -2.01 -0.34
N ILE A 131 -11.15 -1.33 -0.80
CA ILE A 131 -12.31 -1.99 -1.41
C ILE A 131 -11.89 -2.67 -2.73
N PHE A 132 -11.09 -1.98 -3.56
CA PHE A 132 -10.58 -2.54 -4.81
C PHE A 132 -9.69 -3.77 -4.56
N ASP A 133 -8.83 -3.74 -3.55
CA ASP A 133 -7.97 -4.87 -3.20
C ASP A 133 -8.78 -6.12 -2.81
N VAL A 134 -9.83 -5.94 -2.01
CA VAL A 134 -10.69 -7.06 -1.59
C VAL A 134 -11.58 -7.59 -2.72
N THR A 135 -12.09 -6.69 -3.58
CA THR A 135 -13.07 -7.05 -4.62
C THR A 135 -12.44 -7.47 -5.94
N VAL A 136 -11.26 -6.94 -6.28
CA VAL A 136 -10.55 -7.20 -7.54
C VAL A 136 -9.18 -7.82 -7.27
N GLY A 137 -8.40 -7.25 -6.34
CA GLY A 137 -7.03 -7.68 -6.06
C GLY A 137 -6.91 -9.14 -5.60
N LEU A 138 -7.77 -9.58 -4.68
CA LEU A 138 -7.79 -10.97 -4.18
C LEU A 138 -8.47 -11.96 -5.14
N PRO A 139 -9.67 -11.68 -5.71
CA PRO A 139 -10.37 -12.67 -6.52
C PRO A 139 -9.74 -12.90 -7.89
N LEU A 140 -9.08 -11.90 -8.48
CA LEU A 140 -8.54 -11.99 -9.83
C LEU A 140 -7.40 -13.03 -9.95
N PRO A 141 -6.35 -13.06 -9.10
CA PRO A 141 -5.37 -14.14 -9.08
C PRO A 141 -5.99 -15.50 -8.82
N TRP A 142 -7.01 -15.56 -7.96
CA TRP A 142 -7.70 -16.80 -7.64
C TRP A 142 -8.49 -17.36 -8.83
N LEU A 143 -9.18 -16.48 -9.57
CA LEU A 143 -9.87 -16.80 -10.81
C LEU A 143 -8.89 -17.31 -11.88
N ILE A 144 -7.77 -16.60 -12.08
CA ILE A 144 -6.74 -17.01 -13.04
C ILE A 144 -6.18 -18.40 -12.66
N TYR A 145 -5.91 -18.63 -11.37
CA TYR A 145 -5.41 -19.91 -10.89
C TYR A 145 -6.41 -21.06 -11.11
N THR A 146 -7.69 -20.84 -10.79
CA THR A 146 -8.73 -21.86 -10.94
C THR A 146 -9.00 -22.20 -12.41
N ILE A 147 -9.00 -21.21 -13.30
CA ILE A 147 -9.09 -21.43 -14.76
C ILE A 147 -7.87 -22.19 -15.27
N ALA A 148 -6.66 -21.79 -14.87
CA ALA A 148 -5.41 -22.39 -15.36
C ALA A 148 -5.19 -23.83 -14.85
N LYS A 149 -5.62 -24.14 -13.62
CA LYS A 149 -5.41 -25.46 -12.99
C LYS A 149 -6.64 -26.37 -13.05
N GLY A 150 -7.80 -25.85 -13.41
CA GLY A 150 -9.06 -26.62 -13.50
C GLY A 150 -9.50 -27.23 -12.17
N ARG A 151 -9.01 -26.72 -11.03
CA ARG A 151 -9.31 -27.23 -9.69
C ARG A 151 -9.64 -26.08 -8.74
N PRO A 152 -10.66 -26.23 -7.88
CA PRO A 152 -10.93 -25.25 -6.84
C PRO A 152 -9.78 -25.21 -5.83
N VAL A 153 -9.45 -24.02 -5.32
CA VAL A 153 -8.49 -23.90 -4.21
C VAL A 153 -9.21 -24.26 -2.93
N SER A 154 -8.66 -25.21 -2.18
CA SER A 154 -9.15 -25.57 -0.86
C SER A 154 -8.73 -24.51 0.16
N VAL A 155 -9.70 -23.81 0.73
CA VAL A 155 -9.49 -22.88 1.84
C VAL A 155 -9.73 -23.63 3.14
N ARG A 156 -8.80 -23.52 4.10
CA ARG A 156 -8.96 -24.13 5.43
C ARG A 156 -10.09 -23.39 6.18
N THR A 157 -11.14 -24.12 6.54
CA THR A 157 -12.36 -23.56 7.15
C THR A 157 -12.31 -23.43 8.66
N GLU A 158 -11.38 -24.10 9.34
CA GLU A 158 -11.34 -24.24 10.81
C GLU A 158 -11.32 -22.90 11.57
N SER A 159 -10.72 -21.84 11.00
CA SER A 159 -10.64 -20.51 11.61
C SER A 159 -11.37 -19.43 10.80
N LEU A 160 -12.07 -19.80 9.72
CA LEU A 160 -12.64 -18.86 8.79
C LEU A 160 -13.81 -18.09 9.40
N GLY A 161 -14.65 -18.77 10.20
CA GLY A 161 -15.77 -18.13 10.91
C GLY A 161 -15.31 -17.06 11.90
N VAL A 162 -14.28 -17.35 12.70
CA VAL A 162 -13.70 -16.38 13.65
C VAL A 162 -13.09 -15.20 12.91
N SER A 163 -12.35 -15.46 11.82
CA SER A 163 -11.73 -14.41 11.00
C SER A 163 -12.77 -13.46 10.39
N VAL A 164 -13.87 -14.01 9.86
CA VAL A 164 -14.97 -13.20 9.30
C VAL A 164 -15.65 -12.33 10.36
N ILE A 165 -15.88 -12.87 11.56
CA ILE A 165 -16.48 -12.11 12.68
C ILE A 165 -15.57 -10.95 13.08
N VAL A 166 -14.27 -11.21 13.24
CA VAL A 166 -13.28 -10.17 13.60
C VAL A 166 -13.20 -9.08 12.54
N LEU A 167 -13.12 -9.44 11.25
CA LEU A 167 -13.10 -8.48 10.16
C LEU A 167 -14.39 -7.64 10.10
N THR A 168 -15.54 -8.27 10.31
CA THR A 168 -16.84 -7.57 10.35
C THR A 168 -16.89 -6.59 11.53
N LEU A 169 -16.42 -7.01 12.70
CA LEU A 169 -16.34 -6.16 13.90
C LEU A 169 -15.42 -4.96 13.69
N MET A 170 -14.29 -5.16 13.00
CA MET A 170 -13.36 -4.09 12.65
C MET A 170 -14.04 -3.03 11.78
N ILE A 171 -14.68 -3.45 10.68
CA ILE A 171 -15.41 -2.53 9.79
C ILE A 171 -16.52 -1.81 10.54
N ALA A 172 -17.31 -2.53 11.34
CA ALA A 172 -18.38 -1.95 12.13
C ALA A 172 -17.86 -0.89 13.13
N SER A 173 -16.72 -1.16 13.79
CA SER A 173 -16.09 -0.24 14.74
C SER A 173 -15.55 1.03 14.08
N VAL A 174 -14.98 0.89 12.87
CA VAL A 174 -14.53 2.04 12.05
C VAL A 174 -15.73 2.91 11.65
N ILE A 175 -16.78 2.31 11.09
CA ILE A 175 -18.00 3.02 10.69
C ILE A 175 -18.66 3.70 11.89
N ALA A 176 -18.80 2.99 13.00
CA ALA A 176 -19.39 3.53 14.23
C ALA A 176 -18.62 4.78 14.70
N THR A 177 -17.28 4.74 14.68
CA THR A 177 -16.47 5.89 15.05
C THR A 177 -16.67 7.08 14.12
N ILE A 178 -16.73 6.86 12.81
CA ILE A 178 -16.96 7.93 11.82
C ILE A 178 -18.34 8.59 12.04
N ILE A 179 -19.37 7.78 12.30
CA ILE A 179 -20.73 8.26 12.59
C ILE A 179 -20.76 9.05 13.91
N LEU A 180 -20.12 8.54 14.97
CA LEU A 180 -20.03 9.23 16.27
C LEU A 180 -19.35 10.59 16.15
N MET A 181 -18.36 10.72 15.26
CA MET A 181 -17.66 11.97 14.96
C MET A 181 -18.40 12.86 13.95
N LYS A 182 -19.65 12.52 13.59
CA LYS A 182 -20.51 13.28 12.67
C LYS A 182 -19.83 13.61 11.34
N TRP A 183 -19.04 12.67 10.80
CA TRP A 183 -18.31 12.85 9.54
C TRP A 183 -17.34 14.05 9.54
N ARG A 184 -16.90 14.51 10.72
CA ARG A 184 -15.90 15.58 10.82
C ARG A 184 -14.51 15.01 11.08
N MET A 185 -13.58 15.36 10.19
CA MET A 185 -12.15 15.09 10.33
C MET A 185 -11.58 15.93 11.48
N THR A 186 -11.54 15.35 12.68
CA THR A 186 -10.94 15.98 13.88
C THR A 186 -9.70 15.20 14.32
N LYS A 187 -8.79 15.85 15.06
CA LYS A 187 -7.61 15.17 15.63
C LYS A 187 -8.01 14.01 16.56
N CYS A 188 -9.15 14.14 17.24
CA CYS A 188 -9.72 13.09 18.09
C CYS A 188 -10.08 11.83 17.29
N LEU A 189 -10.74 12.00 16.14
CA LEU A 189 -11.03 10.88 15.21
C LEU A 189 -9.74 10.17 14.78
N GLY A 190 -8.68 10.92 14.46
CA GLY A 190 -7.38 10.36 14.09
C GLY A 190 -6.75 9.52 15.21
N TYR A 191 -6.72 10.02 16.45
CA TYR A 191 -6.23 9.24 17.60
C TYR A 191 -7.06 7.98 17.86
N LEU A 192 -8.38 8.06 17.70
CA LEU A 192 -9.27 6.91 17.90
C LEU A 192 -9.09 5.85 16.81
N MET A 193 -8.93 6.26 15.55
CA MET A 193 -8.59 5.37 14.44
C MET A 193 -7.23 4.69 14.65
N PHE A 194 -6.23 5.44 15.11
CA PHE A 194 -4.92 4.87 15.42
C PHE A 194 -4.96 3.86 16.58
N LEU A 195 -5.74 4.15 17.63
CA LEU A 195 -5.96 3.23 18.74
C LEU A 195 -6.65 1.93 18.27
N LEU A 196 -7.70 2.04 17.44
CA LEU A 196 -8.37 0.88 16.87
C LEU A 196 -7.42 0.06 16.00
N TYR A 197 -6.61 0.72 15.17
CA TYR A 197 -5.59 0.04 14.37
C TYR A 197 -4.63 -0.78 15.23
N LEU A 198 -4.08 -0.20 16.30
CA LEU A 198 -3.19 -0.92 17.22
C LEU A 198 -3.89 -2.10 17.91
N LEU A 199 -5.13 -1.91 18.36
CA LEU A 199 -5.90 -2.95 19.02
C LEU A 199 -6.17 -4.14 18.08
N PHE A 200 -6.60 -3.87 16.84
CA PHE A 200 -6.84 -4.92 15.85
C PHE A 200 -5.54 -5.57 15.37
N LEU A 201 -4.45 -4.81 15.24
CA LEU A 201 -3.14 -5.37 14.90
C LEU A 201 -2.66 -6.35 15.96
N VAL A 202 -2.73 -5.98 17.25
CA VAL A 202 -2.37 -6.87 18.36
C VAL A 202 -3.26 -8.10 18.38
N GLN A 203 -4.58 -7.94 18.23
CA GLN A 203 -5.51 -9.06 18.19
C GLN A 203 -5.21 -10.02 17.02
N ALA A 204 -4.96 -9.49 15.82
CA ALA A 204 -4.66 -10.29 14.64
C ALA A 204 -3.32 -11.04 14.79
N LEU A 205 -2.33 -10.40 15.40
CA LEU A 205 -1.05 -11.03 15.74
C LEU A 205 -1.21 -12.16 16.75
N LEU A 206 -1.96 -11.92 17.83
CA LEU A 206 -2.22 -12.95 18.86
C LEU A 206 -2.97 -14.15 18.29
N MET A 207 -3.93 -13.94 17.38
CA MET A 207 -4.66 -15.02 16.72
C MET A 207 -3.78 -15.85 15.77
N GLN A 208 -2.77 -15.22 15.17
CA GLN A 208 -1.89 -15.88 14.21
C GLN A 208 -0.66 -16.55 14.86
N MET A 209 -0.36 -16.21 16.12
CA MET A 209 0.69 -16.86 16.91
C MET A 209 0.28 -18.30 17.22
N PRO A 210 1.08 -19.31 16.85
CA PRO A 210 0.79 -20.69 17.20
C PRO A 210 0.98 -20.90 18.72
N GLU A 211 0.01 -21.55 19.34
CA GLU A 211 -0.06 -21.90 20.78
C GLU A 211 1.14 -22.71 21.31
N ASN A 212 2.05 -23.17 20.43
CA ASN A 212 3.19 -24.04 20.73
C ASN A 212 4.55 -23.57 20.15
N ASN A 213 4.81 -22.26 20.07
CA ASN A 213 6.16 -21.76 19.74
C ASN A 213 7.00 -21.56 21.03
N PRO A 214 8.16 -22.23 21.21
CA PRO A 214 8.94 -22.18 22.45
C PRO A 214 9.60 -20.82 22.78
N VAL A 215 9.48 -19.81 21.91
CA VAL A 215 10.22 -18.55 22.04
C VAL A 215 9.53 -17.56 23.00
N ILE A 216 8.22 -17.64 23.20
CA ILE A 216 7.51 -16.76 24.14
C ILE A 216 6.42 -17.57 24.85
N LYS A 217 6.80 -18.26 25.92
CA LYS A 217 5.84 -18.58 26.96
C LYS A 217 5.58 -17.30 27.75
N PRO A 218 4.35 -16.75 27.80
CA PRO A 218 4.03 -15.81 28.85
C PRO A 218 4.30 -16.51 30.20
N PRO A 219 4.95 -15.85 31.16
CA PRO A 219 5.30 -16.50 32.43
C PRO A 219 4.08 -16.57 33.36
N PHE A 220 2.95 -17.12 32.91
CA PHE A 220 1.82 -17.51 33.76
C PHE A 220 1.05 -18.67 33.12
#